data_AF-A0A847WB33-F1
#
_entry.id   AF-A0A847WB33-F1
#
_cell.length_a   1.000
_cell.length_b   1.000
_cell.length_c   1.000
_cell.angle_alpha   90.00
_cell.angle_beta   90.00
_cell.angle_gamma   90.00
#
_symmetry.space_group_name_H-M   'P 1'
#
loop_
_entity.id
_entity.type
_entity.pdbx_description
1 polymer ?
#
loop_
_entity_poly.entity_id
_entity_poly.type
_entity_poly.pdbx_seq_one_letter_code
_entity_poly.pdbx_strand_id
1 'polypeptide(L)'
;LTTLSGKALVKKGDTILKGQTLITGELSDRQGELRHVRALGEVWARTWYEKKLAIPLESLSKVYTEREKKQLSVIICNLRLNFYFNSGISYEYYDKITTEKRPEIFGLALPVSLITNTLKEYNPVKFSMSKDEAEKLLKDRLLRWVDLESGGAELKSAEYTVTEENGLLTVSVLAECYEQVGITKIM
;
A
#
# COMPACT_ATOMS: atom_id res chain seq x y z
N LEU A 1 -18.34 21.76 14.52
CA LEU A 1 -17.80 22.89 13.74
C LEU A 1 -17.50 24.00 14.73
N THR A 2 -16.22 24.32 14.89
CA THR A 2 -15.75 25.41 15.75
C THR A 2 -14.89 26.31 14.88
N THR A 3 -15.33 27.55 14.65
CA THR A 3 -14.57 28.53 13.85
C THR A 3 -13.87 29.52 14.75
N LEU A 4 -12.54 29.61 14.65
CA LEU A 4 -11.72 30.58 15.37
C LEU A 4 -11.54 31.88 14.56
N SER A 5 -11.36 31.76 13.24
CA SER A 5 -11.20 32.90 12.32
C SER A 5 -11.64 32.55 10.90
N GLY A 6 -12.17 33.54 10.18
CA GLY A 6 -12.82 33.35 8.88
C GLY A 6 -14.33 33.11 9.01
N LYS A 7 -14.96 32.76 7.89
CA LYS A 7 -16.41 32.52 7.78
C LYS A 7 -16.65 31.05 7.42
N ALA A 8 -17.43 30.35 8.25
CA ALA A 8 -17.89 29.00 7.92
C ALA A 8 -18.82 29.05 6.69
N LEU A 9 -18.56 28.16 5.72
CA LEU A 9 -19.43 27.93 4.56
C LEU A 9 -20.36 26.72 4.77
N VAL A 10 -20.06 25.88 5.76
CA VAL A 10 -20.83 24.69 6.11
C VAL A 10 -21.48 24.82 7.48
N LYS A 11 -22.53 24.04 7.72
CA LYS A 11 -23.25 23.94 8.99
C LYS A 11 -23.23 22.51 9.53
N LYS A 12 -23.57 22.35 10.81
CA LYS A 12 -23.69 21.03 11.43
C LYS A 12 -24.82 20.26 10.74
N GLY A 13 -24.50 19.09 10.21
CA GLY A 13 -25.44 18.23 9.47
C GLY A 13 -25.27 18.27 7.96
N ASP A 14 -24.44 19.16 7.42
CA ASP A 14 -24.17 19.21 5.98
C ASP A 14 -23.27 18.05 5.55
N THR A 15 -23.58 17.46 4.40
CA THR A 15 -22.71 16.53 3.70
C THR A 15 -21.64 17.29 2.94
N ILE A 16 -20.38 16.86 3.07
CA ILE A 16 -19.23 17.52 2.44
C ILE A 16 -18.53 16.58 1.48
N LEU A 17 -17.86 17.17 0.47
CA LEU A 17 -17.03 16.44 -0.48
C LEU A 17 -15.54 16.68 -0.21
N LYS A 18 -14.70 15.72 -0.62
CA LYS A 18 -13.26 15.88 -0.56
C LYS A 18 -12.82 17.08 -1.39
N GLY A 19 -12.07 17.99 -0.76
CA GLY A 19 -11.57 19.23 -1.40
C GLY A 19 -12.54 20.41 -1.35
N GLN A 20 -13.74 20.26 -0.77
CA GLN A 20 -14.67 21.37 -0.57
C GLN A 20 -14.10 22.39 0.44
N THR A 21 -14.24 23.68 0.14
CA THR A 21 -13.91 24.75 1.08
C THR A 21 -14.92 24.79 2.22
N LEU A 22 -14.46 24.54 3.44
CA LEU A 22 -15.32 24.49 4.64
C LEU A 22 -15.39 25.84 5.37
N ILE A 23 -14.26 26.57 5.41
CA ILE A 23 -14.13 27.88 6.04
C ILE A 23 -13.37 28.77 5.05
N THR A 24 -13.91 29.93 4.73
CA THR A 24 -13.22 30.94 3.91
C THR A 24 -12.54 31.99 4.78
N GLY A 25 -11.36 32.45 4.34
CA GLY A 25 -10.67 33.60 4.91
C GLY A 25 -11.12 34.93 4.32
N GLU A 26 -11.99 34.91 3.31
CA GLU A 26 -12.50 36.11 2.65
C GLU A 26 -13.72 36.66 3.39
N LEU A 27 -13.55 37.83 3.99
CA LEU A 27 -14.59 38.55 4.70
C LEU A 27 -14.95 39.80 3.90
N SER A 28 -16.21 39.94 3.51
CA SER A 28 -16.75 41.17 2.95
C SER A 28 -17.39 42.01 4.06
N ASP A 29 -17.00 43.28 4.15
CA ASP A 29 -17.68 44.23 5.04
C ASP A 29 -18.99 44.73 4.39
N ARG A 30 -19.85 45.42 5.17
CA ARG A 30 -21.11 46.03 4.70
C ARG A 30 -20.91 47.03 3.55
N GLN A 31 -19.70 47.55 3.38
CA GLN A 31 -19.31 48.48 2.32
C GLN A 31 -18.70 47.78 1.08
N GLY A 32 -18.56 46.45 1.10
CA GLY A 32 -18.04 45.67 -0.03
C GLY A 32 -16.52 45.54 -0.08
N GLU A 33 -15.77 46.11 0.87
CA GLU A 33 -14.33 45.89 0.98
C GLU A 33 -14.03 44.44 1.38
N LEU A 34 -13.12 43.81 0.64
CA LEU A 34 -12.72 42.42 0.84
C LEU A 34 -11.47 42.37 1.72
N ARG A 35 -11.59 41.72 2.87
CA ARG A 35 -10.47 41.50 3.79
C ARG A 35 -10.13 40.01 3.84
N HIS A 36 -8.85 39.71 3.70
CA HIS A 36 -8.33 38.36 3.86
C HIS A 36 -7.84 38.15 5.29
N VAL A 37 -8.31 37.09 5.92
CA VAL A 37 -7.81 36.58 7.20
C VAL A 37 -7.36 35.14 7.04
N ARG A 38 -6.44 34.69 7.88
CA ARG A 38 -6.13 33.26 7.97
C ARG A 38 -7.36 32.54 8.51
N ALA A 39 -7.97 31.68 7.71
CA ALA A 39 -9.08 30.84 8.17
C ALA A 39 -8.56 29.75 9.12
N LEU A 40 -9.11 29.70 10.33
CA LEU A 40 -8.80 28.66 11.32
C LEU A 40 -10.10 28.13 11.92
N GLY A 41 -10.20 26.82 11.99
CA GLY A 41 -11.29 26.16 12.68
C GLY A 41 -11.18 24.64 12.59
N GLU A 42 -11.96 23.99 13.43
CA GLU A 42 -12.07 22.54 13.50
C GLU A 42 -13.41 22.11 12.91
N VAL A 43 -13.34 21.24 11.92
CA VAL A 43 -14.51 20.60 11.32
C VAL A 43 -14.41 19.11 11.61
N TRP A 44 -15.31 18.65 12.47
CA TRP A 44 -15.46 17.25 12.81
C TRP A 44 -16.61 16.66 12.00
N ALA A 45 -16.38 15.52 11.38
CA ALA A 45 -17.35 14.83 10.54
C ALA A 45 -17.30 13.32 10.77
N ARG A 46 -18.39 12.64 10.39
CA ARG A 46 -18.42 11.20 10.25
C ARG A 46 -17.99 10.84 8.84
N THR A 47 -17.09 9.89 8.72
CA THR A 47 -16.56 9.41 7.45
C THR A 47 -16.74 7.91 7.37
N TRP A 48 -16.95 7.42 6.15
CA TRP A 48 -17.15 6.00 5.89
C TRP A 48 -16.01 5.50 5.00
N TYR A 49 -15.37 4.43 5.45
CA TYR A 49 -14.29 3.75 4.74
C TYR A 49 -14.74 2.34 4.37
N GLU A 50 -14.63 2.00 3.09
CA GLU A 50 -14.97 0.69 2.58
C GLU A 50 -13.77 0.03 1.91
N LYS A 51 -13.52 -1.24 2.25
CA LYS A 51 -12.51 -2.04 1.55
C LYS A 51 -12.81 -3.53 1.61
N LYS A 52 -12.46 -4.22 0.53
CA LYS A 52 -12.59 -5.67 0.37
C LYS A 52 -11.20 -6.30 0.19
N LEU A 53 -10.93 -7.37 0.92
CA LEU A 53 -9.73 -8.19 0.77
C LEU A 53 -10.10 -9.66 0.65
N ALA A 54 -9.37 -10.39 -0.19
CA ALA A 54 -9.59 -11.81 -0.43
C ALA A 54 -8.30 -12.61 -0.25
N ILE A 55 -8.43 -13.84 0.26
CA ILE A 55 -7.33 -14.81 0.40
C ILE A 55 -7.82 -16.22 0.06
N PRO A 56 -7.06 -17.01 -0.72
CA PRO A 56 -7.40 -18.40 -0.94
C PRO A 56 -7.13 -19.23 0.33
N LEU A 57 -8.03 -20.14 0.68
CA LEU A 57 -7.87 -21.05 1.83
C LEU A 57 -6.82 -22.12 1.57
N GLU A 58 -6.64 -22.49 0.30
CA GLU A 58 -5.58 -23.37 -0.16
C GLU A 58 -4.62 -22.61 -1.08
N SER A 59 -3.33 -22.61 -0.73
CA SER A 59 -2.31 -21.98 -1.55
C SER A 59 -1.08 -22.87 -1.68
N LEU A 60 -0.36 -22.75 -2.80
CA LEU A 60 0.94 -23.38 -2.96
C LEU A 60 2.00 -22.40 -2.48
N SER A 61 2.66 -22.74 -1.37
CA SER A 61 3.79 -21.99 -0.86
C SER A 61 5.09 -22.55 -1.42
N LYS A 62 6.00 -21.67 -1.82
CA LYS A 62 7.36 -22.05 -2.25
C LYS A 62 8.24 -22.20 -1.02
N VAL A 63 8.54 -23.45 -0.63
CA VAL A 63 9.53 -23.71 0.42
C VAL A 63 10.88 -23.94 -0.24
N TYR A 64 11.77 -22.94 -0.16
CA TYR A 64 13.11 -23.05 -0.71
C TYR A 64 13.91 -24.11 0.04
N THR A 65 14.62 -24.94 -0.72
CA THR A 65 15.59 -25.88 -0.17
C THR A 65 16.93 -25.19 0.06
N GLU A 66 17.87 -25.87 0.72
CA GLU A 66 19.26 -25.39 0.85
C GLU A 66 20.08 -25.56 -0.44
N ARG A 67 19.51 -26.15 -1.49
CA ARG A 67 20.18 -26.37 -2.76
C ARG A 67 20.09 -25.13 -3.62
N GLU A 68 21.25 -24.52 -3.86
CA GLU A 68 21.42 -23.40 -4.79
C GLU A 68 22.53 -23.67 -5.80
N LYS A 69 22.32 -23.24 -7.04
CA LYS A 69 23.34 -23.27 -8.10
C LYS A 69 23.59 -21.86 -8.60
N LYS A 70 24.83 -21.38 -8.45
CA LYS A 70 25.26 -20.07 -8.93
C LYS A 70 25.95 -20.22 -10.29
N GLN A 71 25.52 -19.42 -11.25
CA GLN A 71 26.11 -19.31 -12.57
C GLN A 71 26.58 -17.87 -12.76
N LEU A 72 27.85 -17.71 -13.09
CA LEU A 72 28.47 -16.41 -13.32
C LEU A 72 28.65 -16.18 -14.82
N SER A 73 28.23 -15.01 -15.30
CA SER A 73 28.56 -14.50 -16.62
C SER A 73 29.15 -13.12 -16.48
N VAL A 74 30.10 -12.79 -17.34
CA VAL A 74 30.60 -11.42 -17.48
C VAL A 74 30.26 -10.94 -18.89
N ILE A 75 29.70 -9.74 -18.99
CA ILE A 75 29.53 -9.05 -20.27
C ILE A 75 30.59 -7.95 -20.33
N ILE A 76 31.37 -7.93 -21.40
CA ILE A 76 32.34 -6.88 -21.70
C ILE A 76 31.95 -6.26 -23.03
N CYS A 77 31.50 -5.01 -23.01
CA CYS A 77 30.89 -4.29 -24.14
C CYS A 77 29.72 -5.08 -24.76
N ASN A 78 29.99 -5.92 -25.76
CA ASN A 78 29.00 -6.78 -26.45
C ASN A 78 29.33 -8.29 -26.34
N LEU A 79 30.44 -8.66 -25.71
CA LEU A 79 30.86 -10.07 -25.57
C LEU A 79 30.38 -10.63 -24.24
N ARG A 80 29.59 -11.70 -24.27
CA ARG A 80 29.17 -12.44 -23.07
C ARG A 80 30.06 -13.66 -22.87
N LEU A 81 30.77 -13.69 -21.74
CA LEU A 81 31.58 -14.81 -21.28
C LEU A 81 30.83 -15.54 -20.16
N ASN A 82 30.44 -16.79 -20.40
CA ASN A 82 29.77 -17.63 -19.41
C ASN A 82 30.82 -18.50 -18.69
N PHE A 83 30.93 -18.37 -17.37
CA PHE A 83 31.84 -19.17 -16.53
C PHE A 83 31.15 -20.43 -16.00
N TYR A 84 30.27 -21.02 -16.79
CA TYR A 84 29.59 -22.27 -16.47
C TYR A 84 29.54 -23.14 -17.72
N PHE A 85 30.01 -24.38 -17.59
CA PHE A 85 30.14 -25.32 -18.72
C PHE A 85 28.93 -26.26 -18.86
N ASN A 86 28.11 -26.39 -17.83
CA ASN A 86 27.00 -27.33 -17.82
C ASN A 86 25.65 -26.60 -17.65
N SER A 87 24.82 -26.65 -18.68
CA SER A 87 23.45 -26.12 -18.71
C SER A 87 22.45 -27.04 -18.02
N GLY A 88 22.83 -28.27 -17.67
CA GLY A 88 21.98 -29.20 -16.93
C GLY A 88 21.55 -28.61 -15.58
N ILE A 89 20.25 -28.41 -15.41
CA ILE A 89 19.61 -28.03 -14.15
C ILE A 89 18.86 -29.28 -13.67
N SER A 90 19.21 -29.79 -12.50
CA SER A 90 18.63 -31.01 -11.92
C SER A 90 17.44 -30.71 -11.00
N TYR A 91 16.96 -29.47 -10.98
CA TYR A 91 15.86 -29.02 -10.12
C TYR A 91 14.54 -29.12 -10.87
N GLU A 92 13.55 -29.78 -10.27
CA GLU A 92 12.21 -29.90 -10.83
C GLU A 92 11.46 -28.56 -10.75
N TYR A 93 11.59 -27.87 -9.62
CA TYR A 93 11.04 -26.53 -9.39
C TYR A 93 12.13 -25.60 -8.85
N TYR A 94 12.38 -24.49 -9.55
CA TYR A 94 13.40 -23.53 -9.14
C TYR A 94 13.07 -22.11 -9.59
N ASP A 95 13.52 -21.13 -8.82
CA ASP A 95 13.51 -19.73 -9.23
C ASP A 95 14.91 -19.31 -9.69
N LYS A 96 14.97 -18.59 -10.82
CA LYS A 96 16.21 -18.01 -11.34
C LYS A 96 16.28 -16.53 -10.98
N ILE A 97 17.09 -16.21 -9.98
CA ILE A 97 17.34 -14.82 -9.55
C ILE A 97 18.56 -14.30 -10.31
N THR A 98 18.36 -13.30 -11.17
CA THR A 98 19.44 -12.69 -11.94
C THR A 98 19.85 -11.38 -11.27
N THR A 99 21.11 -11.28 -10.86
CA THR A 99 21.70 -10.05 -10.33
C THR A 99 22.72 -9.52 -11.33
N GLU A 100 22.53 -8.29 -11.80
CA GLU A 100 23.51 -7.60 -12.62
C GLU A 100 24.22 -6.54 -11.76
N LYS A 101 25.55 -6.55 -11.76
CA LYS A 101 26.38 -5.51 -11.14
C LYS A 101 27.24 -4.86 -12.20
N ARG A 102 27.15 -3.54 -12.29
CA ARG A 102 28.00 -2.72 -13.15
C ARG A 102 29.02 -2.00 -12.27
N PRO A 103 30.30 -2.40 -12.28
CA PRO A 103 31.33 -1.67 -11.55
C PRO A 103 31.50 -0.25 -12.11
N GLU A 104 31.74 0.69 -11.22
CA GLU A 104 32.06 2.08 -11.52
C GLU A 104 33.50 2.36 -11.08
N ILE A 105 34.24 3.12 -11.89
CA ILE A 105 35.59 3.58 -11.57
C ILE A 105 35.61 5.11 -11.72
N PHE A 106 35.98 5.83 -10.65
CA PHE A 106 36.02 7.30 -10.60
C PHE A 106 34.71 7.99 -11.06
N GLY A 107 33.55 7.39 -10.76
CA GLY A 107 32.24 7.94 -11.14
C GLY A 107 31.84 7.69 -12.60
N LEU A 108 32.63 6.93 -13.36
CA LEU A 108 32.31 6.48 -14.71
C LEU A 108 31.88 5.01 -14.68
N ALA A 109 30.72 4.73 -15.26
CA ALA A 109 30.24 3.36 -15.44
C ALA A 109 31.14 2.62 -16.44
N LEU A 110 31.73 1.50 -16.02
CA LEU A 110 32.51 0.67 -16.91
C LEU A 110 31.61 -0.05 -17.92
N PRO A 111 32.09 -0.32 -19.14
CA PRO A 111 31.39 -1.15 -20.12
C PRO A 111 31.50 -2.64 -19.77
N VAL A 112 31.48 -2.99 -18.48
CA VAL A 112 31.55 -4.37 -17.98
C VAL A 112 30.35 -4.58 -17.06
N SER A 113 29.61 -5.67 -17.27
CA SER A 113 28.54 -6.12 -16.36
C SER A 113 28.87 -7.51 -15.82
N LEU A 114 28.83 -7.67 -14.51
CA LEU A 114 28.88 -8.96 -13.84
C LEU A 114 27.44 -9.46 -13.63
N ILE A 115 27.09 -10.58 -14.24
CA ILE A 115 25.77 -11.22 -14.09
C ILE A 115 25.93 -12.48 -13.26
N THR A 116 25.25 -12.50 -12.11
CA THR A 116 25.14 -13.68 -11.26
C THR A 116 23.72 -14.21 -11.34
N ASN A 117 23.54 -15.39 -11.92
CA ASN A 117 22.29 -16.13 -11.87
C ASN A 117 22.33 -17.09 -10.68
N THR A 118 21.44 -16.92 -9.72
CA THR A 118 21.25 -17.85 -8.60
C THR A 118 19.99 -18.66 -8.87
N LEU A 119 20.15 -19.95 -9.15
CA LEU A 119 19.07 -20.92 -9.28
C LEU A 119 18.79 -21.47 -7.89
N LYS A 120 17.62 -21.17 -7.33
CA LYS A 120 17.20 -21.67 -6.02
C LYS A 120 16.10 -22.71 -6.19
N GLU A 121 16.35 -23.94 -5.77
CA GLU A 121 15.36 -25.01 -5.78
C GLU A 121 14.32 -24.77 -4.68
N TYR A 122 13.05 -24.99 -5.00
CA TYR A 122 11.96 -24.94 -4.04
C TYR A 122 11.05 -26.15 -4.19
N ASN A 123 10.40 -26.56 -3.11
CA ASN A 123 9.34 -27.56 -3.15
C ASN A 123 7.98 -26.86 -2.98
N PRO A 124 7.01 -27.07 -3.87
CA PRO A 124 5.66 -26.55 -3.69
C PRO A 124 4.99 -27.33 -2.56
N VAL A 125 4.72 -26.67 -1.44
CA VAL A 125 3.98 -27.26 -0.33
C VAL A 125 2.57 -26.69 -0.32
N LYS A 126 1.57 -27.57 -0.28
CA LYS A 126 0.17 -27.16 -0.07
C LYS A 126 0.04 -26.60 1.34
N PHE A 127 -0.26 -25.31 1.43
CA PHE A 127 -0.58 -24.63 2.66
C PHE A 127 -2.09 -24.44 2.71
N SER A 128 -2.75 -25.13 3.62
CA SER A 128 -4.14 -24.90 3.96
C SER A 128 -4.20 -24.08 5.25
N MET A 129 -5.01 -23.03 5.23
CA MET A 129 -5.28 -22.21 6.40
C MET A 129 -6.72 -22.44 6.84
N SER A 130 -6.96 -22.48 8.16
CA SER A 130 -8.34 -22.56 8.65
C SER A 130 -9.10 -21.29 8.30
N LYS A 131 -10.41 -21.42 8.09
CA LYS A 131 -11.28 -20.27 7.78
C LYS A 131 -11.21 -19.19 8.86
N ASP A 132 -11.18 -19.60 10.13
CA ASP A 132 -11.14 -18.68 11.27
C ASP A 132 -9.83 -17.89 11.33
N GLU A 133 -8.69 -18.53 11.08
CA GLU A 133 -7.39 -17.84 11.00
C GLU A 133 -7.33 -16.88 9.82
N ALA A 134 -7.85 -17.31 8.67
CA ALA A 134 -7.92 -16.50 7.45
C ALA A 134 -8.77 -15.25 7.66
N GLU A 135 -9.95 -15.41 8.27
CA GLU A 135 -10.87 -14.32 8.58
C GLU A 135 -10.23 -13.34 9.57
N LYS A 136 -9.62 -13.84 10.64
CA LYS A 136 -8.93 -13.00 11.62
C LYS A 136 -7.79 -12.20 10.98
N LEU A 137 -6.95 -12.85 10.16
CA LEU A 137 -5.87 -12.18 9.44
C LEU A 137 -6.39 -11.07 8.53
N LEU A 138 -7.49 -11.32 7.80
CA LEU A 138 -8.11 -10.33 6.93
C LEU A 138 -8.71 -9.17 7.72
N LYS A 139 -9.43 -9.43 8.81
CA LYS A 139 -9.98 -8.39 9.69
C LYS A 139 -8.89 -7.51 10.29
N ASP A 140 -7.81 -8.10 10.79
CA ASP A 140 -6.67 -7.36 11.34
C ASP A 140 -6.01 -6.45 10.29
N ARG A 141 -5.86 -6.95 9.05
CA ARG A 141 -5.34 -6.15 7.92
C ARG A 141 -6.28 -5.02 7.52
N LEU A 142 -7.59 -5.29 7.49
CA LEU A 142 -8.61 -4.29 7.17
C LEU A 142 -8.63 -3.17 8.23
N LEU A 143 -8.60 -3.52 9.51
CA LEU A 143 -8.51 -2.56 10.62
C LEU A 143 -7.27 -1.68 10.52
N ARG A 144 -6.10 -2.29 10.30
CA ARG A 144 -4.86 -1.52 10.09
C ARG A 144 -4.96 -0.58 8.90
N TRP A 145 -5.60 -1.01 7.82
CA TRP A 145 -5.81 -0.14 6.67
C TRP A 145 -6.73 1.03 7.01
N VAL A 146 -7.83 0.81 7.74
CA VAL A 146 -8.74 1.90 8.17
C VAL A 146 -8.01 2.91 9.06
N ASP A 147 -7.20 2.44 10.02
CA ASP A 147 -6.40 3.30 10.89
C ASP A 147 -5.43 4.18 10.09
N LEU A 148 -4.74 3.59 9.11
CA LEU A 148 -3.83 4.31 8.22
C LEU A 148 -4.55 5.31 7.31
N GLU A 149 -5.68 4.92 6.73
CA GLU A 149 -6.42 5.74 5.75
C GLU A 149 -7.14 6.92 6.43
N SER A 150 -7.61 6.72 7.66
CA SER A 150 -8.22 7.77 8.49
C SER A 150 -7.22 8.61 9.27
N GLY A 151 -5.92 8.30 9.18
CA GLY A 151 -4.88 9.05 9.90
C GLY A 151 -5.00 8.94 11.43
N GLY A 152 -5.49 7.81 11.95
CA GLY A 152 -5.70 7.60 13.39
C GLY A 152 -7.00 8.21 13.93
N ALA A 153 -8.05 8.30 13.11
CA ALA A 153 -9.35 8.76 13.54
C ALA A 153 -9.99 7.85 14.61
N GLU A 154 -10.97 8.39 15.35
CA GLU A 154 -11.73 7.59 16.31
C GLU A 154 -12.71 6.68 15.56
N LEU A 155 -12.43 5.37 15.54
CA LEU A 155 -13.33 4.37 14.99
C LEU A 155 -14.60 4.26 15.85
N LYS A 156 -15.78 4.50 15.27
CA LYS A 156 -17.07 4.39 15.95
C LYS A 156 -17.70 3.02 15.75
N SER A 157 -17.73 2.54 14.52
CA SER A 157 -18.27 1.22 14.17
C SER A 157 -17.51 0.62 13.00
N ALA A 158 -17.45 -0.71 12.96
CA ALA A 158 -16.89 -1.46 11.84
C ALA A 158 -17.76 -2.69 11.60
N GLU A 159 -18.41 -2.72 10.45
CA GLU A 159 -19.22 -3.84 10.00
C GLU A 159 -18.42 -4.69 9.04
N TYR A 160 -18.46 -6.01 9.22
CA TYR A 160 -17.75 -6.96 8.38
C TYR A 160 -18.72 -7.85 7.64
N THR A 161 -18.50 -8.02 6.35
CA THR A 161 -19.21 -8.99 5.52
C THR A 161 -18.22 -10.04 5.05
N VAL A 162 -18.47 -11.30 5.37
CA VAL A 162 -17.61 -12.43 5.01
C VAL A 162 -18.32 -13.28 3.97
N THR A 163 -17.69 -13.49 2.83
CA THR A 163 -18.18 -14.36 1.76
C THR A 163 -17.11 -15.35 1.36
N GLU A 164 -17.52 -16.58 1.08
CA GLU A 164 -16.61 -17.63 0.63
C GLU A 164 -17.15 -18.21 -0.68
N GLU A 165 -16.35 -18.10 -1.73
CA GLU A 165 -16.72 -18.59 -3.06
C GLU A 165 -15.51 -19.32 -3.65
N ASN A 166 -15.70 -20.57 -4.09
CA ASN A 166 -14.66 -21.36 -4.77
C ASN A 166 -13.33 -21.48 -3.99
N GLY A 167 -13.38 -21.60 -2.66
CA GLY A 167 -12.18 -21.67 -1.81
C GLY A 167 -11.45 -20.33 -1.63
N LEU A 168 -12.02 -19.23 -2.12
CA LEU A 168 -11.56 -17.87 -1.89
C LEU A 168 -12.40 -17.22 -0.78
N LEU A 169 -11.79 -16.98 0.37
CA LEU A 169 -12.41 -16.25 1.45
C LEU A 169 -12.25 -14.76 1.21
N THR A 170 -13.35 -14.03 1.24
CA THR A 170 -13.37 -12.59 1.05
C THR A 170 -14.03 -11.90 2.23
N VAL A 171 -13.38 -10.87 2.76
CA VAL A 171 -13.88 -10.04 3.85
C VAL A 171 -13.96 -8.60 3.37
N SER A 172 -15.14 -8.00 3.49
CA SER A 172 -15.37 -6.57 3.31
C SER A 172 -15.53 -5.90 4.66
N VAL A 173 -14.99 -4.69 4.82
CA VAL A 173 -15.25 -3.82 5.97
C VAL A 173 -15.95 -2.55 5.50
N LEU A 174 -16.96 -2.13 6.27
CA LEU A 174 -17.51 -0.77 6.25
C LEU A 174 -17.28 -0.15 7.63
N ALA A 175 -16.37 0.80 7.71
CA ALA A 175 -15.99 1.47 8.95
C ALA A 175 -16.53 2.89 9.00
N GLU A 176 -17.20 3.24 10.10
CA GLU A 176 -17.59 4.62 10.44
C GLU A 176 -16.53 5.21 11.38
N CYS A 177 -15.86 6.26 10.95
CA CYS A 177 -14.89 7.00 11.75
C CYS A 177 -15.44 8.38 12.09
N TYR A 178 -15.02 8.93 13.22
CA TYR A 178 -15.24 10.32 13.60
C TYR A 178 -13.91 11.04 13.64
N GLU A 179 -13.74 12.03 12.76
CA GLU A 179 -12.44 12.65 12.54
C GLU A 179 -12.53 14.14 12.23
N GLN A 180 -11.40 14.81 12.39
CA GLN A 180 -11.22 16.18 11.93
C GLN A 180 -10.85 16.19 10.44
N VAL A 181 -11.79 16.60 9.60
CA VAL A 181 -11.65 16.63 8.13
C VAL A 181 -11.04 17.93 7.60
N GLY A 182 -10.89 18.94 8.47
CA GLY A 182 -10.38 20.25 8.09
C GLY A 182 -8.85 20.27 7.97
N ILE A 183 -8.34 20.48 6.75
CA ILE A 183 -6.92 20.70 6.47
C ILE A 183 -6.71 22.19 6.16
N THR A 184 -5.81 22.85 6.88
CA THR A 184 -5.44 24.25 6.58
C THR A 184 -4.47 24.27 5.41
N LYS A 185 -4.92 24.78 4.26
CA LYS A 185 -4.06 25.03 3.10
C LYS A 185 -3.73 26.52 3.04
N ILE A 186 -2.45 26.85 3.09
CA ILE A 186 -1.96 28.20 2.82
C ILE A 186 -1.75 28.26 1.30
N MET A 187 -2.54 29.08 0.62
CA MET A 187 -2.27 29.55 -0.76
C MET A 187 -1.59 30.91 -0.66
#